data_AF-A0AAW0CAM9-F1
#
_entry.id   AF-A0AAW0CAM9-F1
#
_cell.length_a   1.000
_cell.length_b   1.000
_cell.length_c   1.000
_cell.angle_alpha   90.00
_cell.angle_beta   90.00
_cell.angle_gamma   90.00
#
_symmetry.space_group_name_H-M   'P 1'
#
loop_
_entity.id
_entity.type
_entity.pdbx_description
1 polymer ?
#
loop_
_entity_poly.entity_id
_entity_poly.type
_entity_poly.pdbx_seq_one_letter_code
_entity_poly.pdbx_strand_id
1 'polypeptide(L)'
;MEEHPRDRLETILSLEPEPGESPYSALDMLYRQILSTCRRWNRVYLVLQLLVTPHPELEGVKTNAQWHSSKILAGLLNFKRGIIEASLSRLHSVLHVPESQSDGTEIRIRHASFTEFLLEGSRSGEFRVKQHSIAEYCDLVTVFLLRKLSSFTSSYPPYRSTFDDAYLDWRDKTIPATDNTTRRMLPQFSIQYWSYYCCRVESPSADLMIKLNGFDPYVVGSLLPNLEHIPARSFYQWRTVLEWAKGLSHAPSLFIKVLEAFFRGFYIGYSKDTLRLDAIRWTFEVESGLISLRDWLDAEAMGDFTGAIYERICWVENLGGIFVVSYPILLPEHTPDPSRVFPEDWVVVRVAQSNGELMKRVYDARKAFHAARVVEDDIVYDTSQSVGQCVLEEEDLAAFKTHIRTPRSIHRSGGNSAKSKNKKKAGASS
;
A
#
# COMPACT_ATOMS: atom_id res chain seq x y z
N MET A 1 9.69 -48.05 22.51
CA MET A 1 9.20 -48.92 21.43
C MET A 1 8.31 -48.06 20.54
N GLU A 2 8.69 -47.86 19.28
CA GLU A 2 7.83 -47.17 18.31
C GLU A 2 6.79 -48.19 17.80
N GLU A 3 5.52 -47.91 18.06
CA GLU A 3 4.38 -48.69 17.58
C GLU A 3 4.21 -48.49 16.07
N HIS A 4 4.04 -49.58 15.30
CA HIS A 4 4.06 -49.53 13.84
C HIS A 4 2.81 -48.79 13.29
N PRO A 5 2.93 -47.89 12.29
CA PRO A 5 1.79 -47.08 11.81
C PRO A 5 0.57 -47.88 11.35
N ARG A 6 0.79 -49.10 10.85
CA ARG A 6 -0.25 -50.01 10.38
C ARG A 6 -1.12 -50.53 11.52
N ASP A 7 -0.49 -50.92 12.62
CA ASP A 7 -1.17 -51.49 13.80
C ASP A 7 -2.10 -50.44 14.45
N ARG A 8 -1.67 -49.17 14.44
CA ARG A 8 -2.47 -48.04 14.91
C ARG A 8 -3.70 -47.81 14.02
N LEU A 9 -3.57 -47.96 12.71
CA LEU A 9 -4.69 -47.81 11.78
C LEU A 9 -5.69 -48.95 11.94
N GLU A 10 -5.21 -50.20 12.02
CA GLU A 10 -6.06 -51.38 12.22
C GLU A 10 -6.83 -51.33 13.55
N THR A 11 -6.19 -50.82 14.61
CA THR A 11 -6.86 -50.55 15.89
C THR A 11 -8.00 -49.55 15.73
N ILE A 12 -7.77 -48.44 15.03
CA ILE A 12 -8.80 -47.40 14.82
C ILE A 12 -9.97 -47.92 13.98
N LEU A 13 -9.69 -48.73 12.96
CA LEU A 13 -10.72 -49.30 12.07
C LEU A 13 -11.55 -50.39 12.75
N SER A 14 -11.05 -50.98 13.84
CA SER A 14 -11.70 -52.08 14.56
C SER A 14 -12.62 -51.61 15.68
N LEU A 15 -12.72 -50.29 15.91
CA LEU A 15 -13.62 -49.71 16.92
C LEU A 15 -15.03 -49.56 16.35
N GLU A 16 -15.98 -50.31 16.89
CA GLU A 16 -17.41 -50.09 16.60
C GLU A 16 -17.88 -48.79 17.28
N PRO A 17 -18.61 -47.91 16.58
CA PRO A 17 -19.13 -46.69 17.16
C PRO A 17 -20.18 -47.02 18.24
N GLU A 18 -20.01 -46.45 19.44
CA GLU A 18 -21.01 -46.62 20.49
C GLU A 18 -22.34 -45.93 20.08
N PRO A 19 -23.50 -46.48 20.47
CA PRO A 19 -24.80 -45.88 20.15
C PRO A 19 -24.91 -44.46 20.71
N GLY A 20 -24.92 -43.45 19.82
CA GLY A 20 -24.98 -42.03 20.18
C GLY A 20 -23.68 -41.25 19.98
N GLU A 21 -22.60 -41.91 19.57
CA GLU A 21 -21.37 -41.22 19.14
C GLU A 21 -21.50 -40.59 17.75
N SER A 22 -20.63 -39.61 17.47
CA SER A 22 -20.46 -39.01 16.15
C SER A 22 -20.30 -40.11 15.09
N PRO A 23 -20.95 -40.01 13.91
CA PRO A 23 -20.76 -40.97 12.82
C PRO A 23 -19.30 -41.00 12.30
N TYR A 24 -18.45 -40.10 12.80
CA TYR A 24 -17.04 -39.99 12.47
C TYR A 24 -16.11 -40.35 13.65
N SER A 25 -16.56 -41.07 14.68
CA SER A 25 -15.78 -41.32 15.92
C SER A 25 -14.37 -41.90 15.66
N ALA A 26 -14.25 -42.90 14.79
CA ALA A 26 -12.96 -43.47 14.39
C ALA A 26 -12.06 -42.44 13.66
N LEU A 27 -12.64 -41.61 12.80
CA LEU A 27 -11.92 -40.56 12.08
C LEU A 27 -11.48 -39.43 13.02
N ASP A 28 -12.34 -39.05 13.96
CA ASP A 28 -12.06 -38.05 14.99
C ASP A 28 -10.92 -38.55 15.91
N MET A 29 -10.91 -39.84 16.25
CA MET A 29 -9.81 -40.47 16.98
C MET A 29 -8.49 -40.40 16.20
N LEU A 30 -8.52 -40.71 14.90
CA LEU A 30 -7.34 -40.58 14.03
C LEU A 30 -6.83 -39.13 13.98
N TYR A 31 -7.71 -38.15 13.86
CA TYR A 31 -7.32 -36.74 13.86
C TYR A 31 -6.72 -36.30 15.19
N ARG A 32 -7.33 -36.66 16.33
CA ARG A 32 -6.74 -36.42 17.66
C ARG A 32 -5.36 -37.05 17.78
N GLN A 33 -5.21 -38.28 17.29
CA GLN A 33 -3.94 -38.99 17.29
C GLN A 33 -2.87 -38.30 16.44
N ILE A 34 -3.22 -37.77 15.27
CA ILE A 34 -2.29 -37.02 14.42
C ILE A 34 -1.87 -35.73 15.12
N LEU A 35 -2.82 -34.97 15.66
CA LEU A 35 -2.55 -33.69 16.32
C LEU A 35 -1.76 -33.85 17.62
N SER A 36 -1.94 -34.93 18.38
CA SER A 36 -1.18 -35.20 19.61
C SER A 36 0.32 -35.43 19.36
N THR A 37 0.72 -35.76 18.12
CA THR A 37 2.15 -35.85 17.75
C THR A 37 2.84 -34.49 17.63
N CYS A 38 2.07 -33.38 17.61
CA CYS A 38 2.59 -32.04 17.42
C CYS A 38 3.18 -31.45 18.70
N ARG A 39 4.51 -31.52 18.87
CA ARG A 39 5.22 -31.03 20.06
C ARG A 39 5.06 -29.52 20.37
N ARG A 40 4.64 -28.71 19.39
CA ARG A 40 4.50 -27.24 19.52
C ARG A 40 3.08 -26.82 19.17
N TRP A 41 2.11 -27.41 19.86
CA TRP A 41 0.69 -27.20 19.59
C TRP A 41 0.30 -25.73 19.45
N ASN A 42 0.77 -24.84 20.34
CA ASN A 42 0.46 -23.40 20.25
C ASN A 42 0.81 -22.76 18.88
N ARG A 43 1.89 -23.19 18.22
CA ARG A 43 2.23 -22.68 16.88
C ARG A 43 1.38 -23.32 15.80
N VAL A 44 1.15 -24.63 15.91
CA VAL A 44 0.27 -25.37 14.99
C VAL A 44 -1.14 -24.80 15.04
N TYR A 45 -1.66 -24.55 16.24
CA TYR A 45 -2.93 -23.91 16.51
C TYR A 45 -3.09 -22.60 15.75
N LEU A 46 -2.12 -21.66 15.88
CA LEU A 46 -2.17 -20.37 15.19
C LEU A 46 -2.16 -20.51 13.66
N VAL A 47 -1.42 -21.48 13.14
CA VAL A 47 -1.39 -21.74 11.70
C VAL A 47 -2.70 -22.35 11.23
N LEU A 48 -3.22 -23.36 11.93
CA LEU A 48 -4.52 -23.97 11.62
C LEU A 48 -5.64 -22.95 11.73
N GLN A 49 -5.60 -22.05 12.72
CA GLN A 49 -6.53 -20.95 12.89
C GLN A 49 -6.59 -20.05 11.65
N LEU A 50 -5.44 -19.67 11.09
CA LEU A 50 -5.41 -18.91 9.84
C LEU A 50 -5.91 -19.74 8.65
N LEU A 51 -5.57 -21.03 8.56
CA LEU A 51 -5.99 -21.90 7.46
C LEU A 51 -7.51 -22.16 7.43
N VAL A 52 -8.15 -22.22 8.59
CA VAL A 52 -9.62 -22.39 8.68
C VAL A 52 -10.36 -21.06 8.61
N THR A 53 -9.68 -19.91 8.73
CA THR A 53 -10.29 -18.58 8.60
C THR A 53 -10.32 -18.18 7.14
N PRO A 54 -11.51 -18.00 6.53
CA PRO A 54 -11.60 -17.54 5.15
C PRO A 54 -10.99 -16.15 4.99
N HIS A 55 -10.22 -15.95 3.91
CA HIS A 55 -9.80 -14.61 3.53
C HIS A 55 -11.04 -13.83 3.06
N PRO A 56 -11.30 -12.61 3.56
CA PRO A 56 -12.45 -11.84 3.12
C PRO A 56 -12.29 -11.47 1.65
N GLU A 57 -13.31 -11.78 0.84
CA GLU A 57 -13.35 -11.34 -0.55
C GLU A 57 -13.37 -9.81 -0.62
N LEU A 58 -12.48 -9.27 -1.43
CA LEU A 58 -12.46 -7.86 -1.79
C LEU A 58 -13.33 -7.70 -3.04
N GLU A 59 -14.49 -7.05 -2.92
CA GLU A 59 -15.38 -6.84 -4.06
C GLU A 59 -14.62 -6.25 -5.26
N GLY A 60 -14.72 -6.93 -6.42
CA GLY A 60 -14.06 -6.52 -7.66
C GLY A 60 -12.55 -6.75 -7.71
N VAL A 61 -11.92 -7.34 -6.69
CA VAL A 61 -10.48 -7.58 -6.66
C VAL A 61 -10.19 -9.07 -6.62
N LYS A 62 -9.76 -9.62 -7.75
CA LYS A 62 -9.16 -10.96 -7.79
C LYS A 62 -7.75 -10.88 -7.22
N THR A 63 -7.59 -11.13 -5.93
CA THR A 63 -6.26 -11.22 -5.34
C THR A 63 -5.67 -12.58 -5.72
N ASN A 64 -4.64 -12.61 -6.57
CA ASN A 64 -3.80 -13.80 -6.76
C ASN A 64 -2.86 -14.05 -5.57
N ALA A 65 -3.02 -13.27 -4.49
CA ALA A 65 -2.26 -13.43 -3.26
C ALA A 65 -2.62 -14.78 -2.61
N GLN A 66 -1.62 -15.64 -2.51
CA GLN A 66 -1.75 -16.95 -1.88
C GLN A 66 -1.65 -16.79 -0.37
N TRP A 67 -2.73 -16.31 0.25
CA TRP A 67 -2.80 -15.96 1.67
C TRP A 67 -2.42 -17.09 2.61
N HIS A 68 -2.59 -18.33 2.16
CA HIS A 68 -2.22 -19.54 2.90
C HIS A 68 -0.85 -20.10 2.51
N SER A 69 -0.03 -19.36 1.77
CA SER A 69 1.37 -19.73 1.56
C SER A 69 2.16 -19.64 2.87
N SER A 70 3.16 -20.51 3.03
CA SER A 70 4.02 -20.53 4.23
C SER A 70 4.63 -19.15 4.52
N LYS A 71 5.05 -18.43 3.48
CA LYS A 71 5.65 -17.09 3.59
C LYS A 71 4.68 -16.04 4.13
N ILE A 72 3.43 -16.04 3.67
CA ILE A 72 2.42 -15.09 4.15
C ILE A 72 1.99 -15.46 5.57
N LEU A 73 1.73 -16.73 5.87
CA LEU A 73 1.38 -17.17 7.22
C LEU A 73 2.49 -16.87 8.23
N ALA A 74 3.76 -17.10 7.88
CA ALA A 74 4.91 -16.70 8.71
C ALA A 74 4.94 -15.19 8.93
N GLY A 75 4.59 -14.41 7.91
CA GLY A 75 4.49 -12.96 7.98
C GLY A 75 3.38 -12.46 8.91
N LEU A 76 2.18 -13.03 8.79
CA LEU A 76 1.02 -12.72 9.63
C LEU A 76 1.32 -13.04 11.11
N LEU A 77 1.88 -14.23 11.37
CA LEU A 77 2.21 -14.69 12.73
C LEU A 77 3.56 -14.17 13.26
N ASN A 78 4.27 -13.35 12.48
CA ASN A 78 5.63 -12.86 12.80
C ASN A 78 6.62 -13.99 13.17
N PHE A 79 6.53 -15.13 12.49
CA PHE A 79 7.44 -16.24 12.66
C PHE A 79 8.70 -16.09 11.78
N LYS A 80 9.80 -16.69 12.24
CA LYS A 80 11.01 -16.83 11.42
C LYS A 80 10.76 -17.81 10.26
N ARG A 81 11.54 -17.68 9.18
CA ARG A 81 11.52 -18.62 8.04
C ARG A 81 11.72 -20.07 8.52
N GLY A 82 11.01 -21.03 7.93
CA GLY A 82 11.13 -22.45 8.26
C GLY A 82 10.26 -22.88 9.46
N ILE A 83 9.73 -21.94 10.25
CA ILE A 83 8.94 -22.29 11.45
C ILE A 83 7.58 -22.87 11.06
N ILE A 84 6.96 -22.40 9.98
CA ILE A 84 5.66 -22.93 9.52
C ILE A 84 5.85 -24.37 9.07
N GLU A 85 6.81 -24.64 8.19
CA GLU A 85 7.11 -25.97 7.66
C GLU A 85 7.47 -26.93 8.80
N ALA A 86 8.36 -26.52 9.72
CA ALA A 86 8.73 -27.32 10.86
C ALA A 86 7.53 -27.65 11.76
N SER A 87 6.61 -26.68 11.96
CA SER A 87 5.41 -26.87 12.77
C SER A 87 4.39 -27.80 12.10
N LEU A 88 4.28 -27.76 10.77
CA LEU A 88 3.33 -28.58 10.00
C LEU A 88 3.89 -29.93 9.52
N SER A 89 5.18 -30.21 9.75
CA SER A 89 5.87 -31.43 9.29
C SER A 89 5.26 -32.76 9.74
N ARG A 90 4.38 -32.75 10.75
CA ARG A 90 3.66 -33.94 11.24
C ARG A 90 2.23 -34.04 10.73
N LEU A 91 1.79 -33.06 9.94
CA LEU A 91 0.42 -32.93 9.46
C LEU A 91 0.27 -33.20 7.96
N HIS A 92 1.27 -33.73 7.27
CA HIS A 92 1.20 -34.00 5.81
C HIS A 92 0.07 -34.97 5.40
N SER A 93 -0.40 -35.81 6.33
CA SER A 93 -1.55 -36.70 6.11
C SER A 93 -2.87 -35.93 5.97
N VAL A 94 -3.01 -34.79 6.65
CA VAL A 94 -4.25 -33.99 6.68
C VAL A 94 -4.10 -32.61 6.01
N LEU A 95 -2.87 -32.17 5.79
CA LEU A 95 -2.50 -30.94 5.10
C LEU A 95 -1.68 -31.25 3.86
N HIS A 96 -1.94 -30.52 2.78
CA HIS A 96 -1.00 -30.33 1.71
C HIS A 96 -0.06 -29.19 2.10
N VAL A 97 1.18 -29.53 2.45
CA VAL A 97 2.25 -28.56 2.73
C VAL A 97 3.23 -28.64 1.56
N PRO A 98 3.36 -27.59 0.75
CA PRO A 98 4.26 -27.59 -0.39
C PRO A 98 5.72 -27.69 0.06
N GLU A 99 6.56 -28.29 -0.77
CA GLU A 99 8.00 -28.35 -0.53
C GLU A 99 8.61 -26.94 -0.60
N SER A 100 9.58 -26.68 0.28
CA SER A 100 10.11 -25.33 0.61
C SER A 100 10.65 -24.49 -0.56
N GLN A 101 10.74 -25.04 -1.78
CA GLN A 101 11.24 -24.34 -2.95
C GLN A 101 10.16 -23.58 -3.72
N SER A 102 8.87 -23.90 -3.56
CA SER A 102 7.80 -23.11 -4.19
C SER A 102 7.31 -22.01 -3.25
N ASP A 103 7.97 -20.84 -3.34
CA ASP A 103 7.66 -19.61 -2.57
C ASP A 103 6.22 -19.06 -2.76
N GLY A 104 5.42 -19.74 -3.58
CA GLY A 104 4.06 -19.41 -3.92
C GLY A 104 3.18 -20.64 -4.16
N THR A 105 3.15 -21.59 -3.23
CA THR A 105 2.09 -22.61 -3.19
C THR A 105 1.35 -22.52 -1.87
N GLU A 106 0.03 -22.66 -1.91
CA GLU A 106 -0.81 -22.59 -0.73
C GLU A 106 -0.72 -23.87 0.09
N ILE A 107 -0.68 -23.70 1.41
CA ILE A 107 -0.99 -24.78 2.33
C ILE A 107 -2.51 -24.97 2.31
N ARG A 108 -2.95 -26.21 2.11
CA ARG A 108 -4.38 -26.54 2.02
C ARG A 108 -4.72 -27.69 2.94
N ILE A 109 -5.90 -27.63 3.55
CA ILE A 109 -6.45 -28.79 4.27
C ILE A 109 -6.93 -29.81 3.23
N ARG A 110 -6.50 -31.07 3.35
CA ARG A 110 -6.80 -32.14 2.37
C ARG A 110 -8.22 -32.67 2.46
N HIS A 111 -8.81 -32.63 3.65
CA HIS A 111 -10.08 -33.27 3.95
C HIS A 111 -11.05 -32.27 4.57
N ALA A 112 -12.23 -32.09 3.98
CA ALA A 112 -13.27 -31.22 4.53
C ALA A 112 -13.65 -31.62 5.97
N SER A 113 -13.72 -32.93 6.23
CA SER A 113 -13.97 -33.52 7.56
C SER A 113 -12.94 -33.10 8.62
N PHE A 114 -11.70 -32.77 8.24
CA PHE A 114 -10.70 -32.27 9.17
C PHE A 114 -10.98 -30.83 9.58
N THR A 115 -11.41 -29.98 8.63
CA THR A 115 -11.86 -28.61 8.94
C THR A 115 -13.06 -28.65 9.89
N GLU A 116 -14.06 -29.50 9.61
CA GLU A 116 -15.23 -29.67 10.48
C GLU A 116 -14.83 -30.13 11.89
N PHE A 117 -13.95 -31.15 11.98
CA PHE A 117 -13.41 -31.63 13.25
C PHE A 117 -12.73 -30.49 14.04
N LEU A 118 -11.89 -29.68 13.41
CA LEU A 118 -11.18 -28.57 14.07
C LEU A 118 -12.15 -27.49 14.60
N LEU A 119 -13.23 -27.19 13.88
CA LEU A 119 -14.18 -26.14 14.27
C LEU A 119 -15.17 -26.62 15.35
N GLU A 120 -15.52 -27.91 15.34
CA GLU A 120 -16.51 -28.49 16.23
C GLU A 120 -15.91 -28.99 17.54
N GLY A 121 -16.21 -28.29 18.64
CA GLY A 121 -15.62 -28.56 19.96
C GLY A 121 -15.95 -29.92 20.57
N SER A 122 -17.15 -30.44 20.33
CA SER A 122 -17.57 -31.79 20.73
C SER A 122 -16.69 -32.87 20.10
N ARG A 123 -16.18 -32.63 18.89
CA ARG A 123 -15.33 -33.57 18.15
C ARG A 123 -13.85 -33.39 18.48
N SER A 124 -13.34 -32.15 18.47
CA SER A 124 -11.90 -31.91 18.64
C SER A 124 -11.43 -31.81 20.09
N GLY A 125 -12.30 -31.52 21.04
CA GLY A 125 -11.92 -31.35 22.45
C GLY A 125 -10.86 -30.24 22.62
N GLU A 126 -9.69 -30.60 23.16
CA GLU A 126 -8.58 -29.66 23.36
C GLU A 126 -7.96 -29.14 22.06
N PHE A 127 -8.19 -29.83 20.94
CA PHE A 127 -7.66 -29.45 19.63
C PHE A 127 -8.56 -28.47 18.87
N ARG A 128 -9.66 -28.01 19.49
CA ARG A 128 -10.61 -27.09 18.86
C ARG A 128 -9.94 -25.79 18.45
N VAL A 129 -10.09 -25.43 17.19
CA VAL A 129 -9.60 -24.18 16.61
C VAL A 129 -10.77 -23.21 16.44
N LYS A 130 -10.59 -21.97 16.88
CA LYS A 130 -11.57 -20.90 16.65
C LYS A 130 -11.14 -20.11 15.42
N GLN A 131 -12.05 -19.87 14.49
CA GLN A 131 -11.81 -18.91 13.42
C GLN A 131 -11.60 -17.52 14.00
N HIS A 132 -10.78 -16.72 13.33
CA HIS A 132 -10.77 -15.29 13.59
C HIS A 132 -12.10 -14.67 13.15
N SER A 133 -12.57 -13.68 13.89
CA SER A 133 -13.53 -12.74 13.33
C SER A 133 -12.89 -11.99 12.16
N ILE A 134 -13.72 -11.42 11.27
CA ILE A 134 -13.22 -10.61 10.15
C ILE A 134 -12.34 -9.46 10.65
N ALA A 135 -12.72 -8.80 11.74
CA ALA A 135 -11.97 -7.68 12.31
C ALA A 135 -10.58 -8.12 12.82
N GLU A 136 -10.50 -9.23 13.55
CA GLU A 136 -9.22 -9.78 14.04
C GLU A 136 -8.30 -10.21 12.89
N TYR A 137 -8.85 -10.85 11.86
CA TYR A 137 -8.09 -11.23 10.68
C TYR A 137 -7.57 -10.01 9.92
N CYS A 138 -8.42 -8.99 9.73
CA CYS A 138 -8.04 -7.73 9.08
C CYS A 138 -6.96 -6.98 9.87
N ASP A 139 -6.98 -7.04 11.20
CA ASP A 139 -5.94 -6.48 12.07
C ASP A 139 -4.58 -7.14 11.80
N LEU A 140 -4.52 -8.48 11.79
CA LEU A 140 -3.30 -9.23 11.47
C LEU A 140 -2.77 -8.94 10.06
N VAL A 141 -3.66 -8.89 9.07
CA VAL A 141 -3.29 -8.56 7.68
C VAL A 141 -2.75 -7.14 7.62
N THR A 142 -3.43 -6.16 8.22
CA THR A 142 -3.00 -4.75 8.20
C THR A 142 -1.63 -4.58 8.83
N VAL A 143 -1.40 -5.19 10.00
CA VAL A 143 -0.08 -5.19 10.68
C VAL A 143 1.00 -5.76 9.78
N PHE A 144 0.71 -6.87 9.08
CA PHE A 144 1.65 -7.50 8.16
C PHE A 144 1.97 -6.62 6.96
N LEU A 145 0.96 -6.04 6.30
CA LEU A 145 1.13 -5.16 5.14
C LEU A 145 1.89 -3.87 5.53
N LEU A 146 1.53 -3.23 6.64
CA LEU A 146 2.24 -2.06 7.15
C LEU A 146 3.70 -2.38 7.50
N ARG A 147 3.99 -3.56 8.06
CA ARG A 147 5.37 -4.02 8.30
C ARG A 147 6.16 -4.20 7.01
N LYS A 148 5.49 -4.63 5.93
CA LYS A 148 6.11 -4.71 4.60
C LYS A 148 6.40 -3.32 4.06
N LEU A 149 5.46 -2.39 4.16
CA LEU A 149 5.68 -0.99 3.77
C LEU A 149 6.83 -0.34 4.56
N SER A 150 6.88 -0.54 5.88
CA SER A 150 7.96 0.02 6.72
C SER A 150 9.36 -0.52 6.38
N SER A 151 9.45 -1.67 5.71
CA SER A 151 10.76 -2.21 5.30
C SER A 151 11.44 -1.33 4.23
N PHE A 152 10.65 -0.61 3.44
CA PHE A 152 11.15 0.33 2.44
C PHE A 152 11.77 1.58 3.06
N THR A 153 11.30 2.02 4.23
CA THR A 153 11.81 3.22 4.92
C THR A 153 13.33 3.19 5.10
N SER A 154 13.91 2.02 5.40
CA SER A 154 15.36 1.87 5.59
C SER A 154 16.20 2.08 4.31
N SER A 155 15.59 1.88 3.15
CA SER A 155 16.21 2.10 1.83
C SER A 155 15.79 3.41 1.19
N TYR A 156 14.96 4.22 1.84
CA TYR A 156 14.41 5.42 1.24
C TYR A 156 15.51 6.47 1.03
N PRO A 157 15.72 6.99 -0.20
CA PRO A 157 16.91 7.78 -0.52
C PRO A 157 17.14 9.01 0.36
N PRO A 158 16.11 9.82 0.66
CA PRO A 158 16.28 10.97 1.56
C PRO A 158 16.69 10.64 2.99
N TYR A 159 16.59 9.38 3.42
CA TYR A 159 16.94 8.96 4.78
C TYR A 159 18.33 8.35 4.87
N ARG A 160 19.08 8.33 3.76
CA ARG A 160 20.44 7.81 3.68
C ARG A 160 21.44 8.96 3.48
N SER A 161 22.69 8.71 3.87
CA SER A 161 23.77 9.70 3.79
C SER A 161 24.19 10.03 2.35
N THR A 162 23.99 9.12 1.41
CA THR A 162 24.38 9.25 0.00
C THR A 162 23.14 9.08 -0.88
N PHE A 163 22.58 10.21 -1.33
CA PHE A 163 21.30 10.22 -2.04
C PHE A 163 21.34 9.40 -3.34
N ASP A 164 22.37 9.59 -4.18
CA ASP A 164 22.43 8.95 -5.51
C ASP A 164 22.54 7.41 -5.43
N ASP A 165 23.46 6.89 -4.63
CA ASP A 165 23.59 5.45 -4.41
C ASP A 165 22.32 4.85 -3.82
N ALA A 166 21.70 5.56 -2.88
CA ALA A 166 20.45 5.15 -2.26
C ALA A 166 19.28 5.18 -3.26
N TYR A 167 19.26 6.14 -4.17
CA TYR A 167 18.26 6.25 -5.22
C TYR A 167 18.35 5.10 -6.21
N LEU A 168 19.56 4.73 -6.65
CA LEU A 168 19.76 3.58 -7.52
C LEU A 168 19.34 2.27 -6.83
N ASP A 169 19.74 2.05 -5.58
CA ASP A 169 19.32 0.90 -4.78
C ASP A 169 17.79 0.85 -4.56
N TRP A 170 17.18 2.00 -4.26
CA TRP A 170 15.72 2.15 -4.15
C TRP A 170 15.02 1.81 -5.45
N ARG A 171 15.48 2.38 -6.57
CA ARG A 171 14.93 2.12 -7.89
C ARG A 171 15.01 0.63 -8.23
N ASP A 172 16.16 0.00 -8.06
CA ASP A 172 16.35 -1.41 -8.40
C ASP A 172 15.52 -2.36 -7.53
N LYS A 173 15.24 -1.97 -6.27
CA LYS A 173 14.33 -2.71 -5.37
C LYS A 173 12.86 -2.53 -5.72
N THR A 174 12.50 -1.43 -6.38
CA THR A 174 11.11 -1.05 -6.68
C THR A 174 10.71 -1.34 -8.11
N ILE A 175 11.66 -1.42 -9.05
CA ILE A 175 11.45 -1.88 -10.42
C ILE A 175 10.83 -3.30 -10.36
N PRO A 176 9.63 -3.49 -10.90
CA PRO A 176 9.14 -4.81 -11.20
C PRO A 176 10.04 -5.36 -12.31
N ALA A 177 11.04 -6.21 -11.99
CA ALA A 177 11.60 -7.02 -13.07
C ALA A 177 10.47 -7.81 -13.71
N THR A 178 10.59 -8.01 -15.00
CA THR A 178 9.59 -8.61 -15.90
C THR A 178 9.20 -10.06 -15.55
N ASP A 179 9.74 -10.61 -14.47
CA ASP A 179 9.46 -11.96 -14.00
C ASP A 179 8.27 -11.97 -13.02
N ASN A 180 7.25 -12.74 -13.38
CA ASN A 180 5.88 -12.77 -12.87
C ASN A 180 5.75 -13.46 -11.49
N THR A 181 6.80 -13.44 -10.67
CA THR A 181 6.88 -14.24 -9.45
C THR A 181 6.14 -13.62 -8.26
N THR A 182 5.52 -14.47 -7.43
CA THR A 182 4.80 -14.16 -6.18
C THR A 182 5.57 -13.25 -5.21
N ARG A 183 6.90 -13.16 -5.33
CA ARG A 183 7.75 -12.28 -4.53
C ARG A 183 7.43 -10.79 -4.72
N ARG A 184 6.91 -10.36 -5.88
CA ARG A 184 6.58 -8.95 -6.18
C ARG A 184 5.13 -8.56 -5.91
N MET A 185 4.21 -9.52 -5.91
CA MET A 185 2.81 -9.23 -5.63
C MET A 185 2.64 -8.62 -4.24
N LEU A 186 3.41 -9.07 -3.24
CA LEU A 186 3.16 -8.64 -1.86
C LEU A 186 3.46 -7.15 -1.60
N PRO A 187 4.58 -6.54 -2.02
CA PRO A 187 4.76 -5.09 -1.91
C PRO A 187 3.67 -4.28 -2.62
N GLN A 188 3.35 -4.61 -3.87
CA GLN A 188 2.30 -3.93 -4.63
C GLN A 188 0.95 -4.05 -3.93
N PHE A 189 0.61 -5.28 -3.53
CA PHE A 189 -0.58 -5.57 -2.74
C PHE A 189 -0.61 -4.77 -1.43
N SER A 190 0.52 -4.66 -0.74
CA SER A 190 0.63 -3.88 0.50
C SER A 190 0.33 -2.42 0.25
N ILE A 191 0.86 -1.81 -0.82
CA ILE A 191 0.60 -0.41 -1.16
C ILE A 191 -0.88 -0.19 -1.50
N GLN A 192 -1.49 -1.12 -2.23
CA GLN A 192 -2.85 -0.99 -2.76
C GLN A 192 -3.93 -1.26 -1.72
N TYR A 193 -3.73 -2.21 -0.81
CA TYR A 193 -4.83 -2.75 -0.01
C TYR A 193 -4.70 -2.62 1.50
N TRP A 194 -3.56 -2.15 2.04
CA TRP A 194 -3.40 -2.01 3.50
C TRP A 194 -4.51 -1.17 4.13
N SER A 195 -4.91 -0.09 3.45
CA SER A 195 -5.93 0.85 3.89
C SER A 195 -7.31 0.20 3.98
N TYR A 196 -7.64 -0.67 3.02
CA TYR A 196 -8.90 -1.40 2.99
C TYR A 196 -9.05 -2.30 4.21
N TYR A 197 -8.05 -3.12 4.53
CA TYR A 197 -8.11 -3.99 5.73
C TYR A 197 -8.16 -3.15 7.01
N CYS A 198 -7.42 -2.04 7.05
CA CYS A 198 -7.37 -1.16 8.22
C CYS A 198 -8.76 -0.66 8.63
N CYS A 199 -9.57 -0.20 7.66
CA CYS A 199 -10.92 0.32 7.94
C CYS A 199 -11.94 -0.76 8.39
N ARG A 200 -11.60 -2.04 8.29
CA ARG A 200 -12.45 -3.16 8.76
C ARG A 200 -12.13 -3.59 10.20
N VAL A 201 -11.18 -2.93 10.84
CA VAL A 201 -10.80 -3.20 12.22
C VAL A 201 -11.63 -2.33 13.16
N GLU A 202 -12.52 -2.96 13.93
CA GLU A 202 -13.38 -2.26 14.90
C GLU A 202 -12.61 -1.86 16.17
N SER A 203 -11.66 -2.70 16.59
CA SER A 203 -10.85 -2.50 17.80
C SER A 203 -9.39 -2.86 17.49
N PRO A 204 -8.56 -1.86 17.08
CA PRO A 204 -7.20 -2.12 16.62
C PRO A 204 -6.31 -2.63 17.74
N SER A 205 -5.47 -3.61 17.44
CA SER A 205 -4.48 -4.10 18.41
C SER A 205 -3.40 -3.07 18.69
N ALA A 206 -2.72 -3.21 19.83
CA ALA A 206 -1.56 -2.38 20.16
C ALA A 206 -0.48 -2.43 19.06
N ASP A 207 -0.29 -3.59 18.43
CA ASP A 207 0.65 -3.76 17.32
C ASP A 207 0.24 -2.95 16.09
N LEU A 208 -1.05 -2.96 15.73
CA LEU A 208 -1.56 -2.12 14.63
C LEU A 208 -1.35 -0.64 14.93
N MET A 209 -1.64 -0.21 16.15
CA MET A 209 -1.44 1.18 16.58
C MET A 209 0.03 1.61 16.48
N ILE A 210 0.96 0.74 16.87
CA ILE A 210 2.40 0.98 16.71
C ILE A 210 2.77 1.08 15.22
N LYS A 211 2.23 0.20 14.37
CA LYS A 211 2.51 0.21 12.93
C LYS A 211 1.93 1.42 12.21
N LEU A 212 0.74 1.87 12.58
CA LEU A 212 0.16 3.11 12.06
C LEU A 212 1.02 4.32 12.44
N ASN A 213 1.44 4.43 13.70
CA ASN A 213 2.32 5.54 14.12
C ASN A 213 3.70 5.52 13.44
N GLY A 214 4.16 4.36 12.95
CA GLY A 214 5.38 4.21 12.16
C GLY A 214 5.17 4.33 10.64
N PHE A 215 3.95 4.61 10.17
CA PHE A 215 3.66 4.74 8.75
C PHE A 215 4.23 6.04 8.19
N ASP A 216 4.89 5.93 7.04
CA ASP A 216 5.50 7.05 6.33
C ASP A 216 4.83 7.23 4.96
N PRO A 217 3.93 8.21 4.79
CA PRO A 217 3.19 8.39 3.54
C PRO A 217 4.09 8.86 2.40
N TYR A 218 5.26 9.46 2.67
CA TYR A 218 6.17 9.93 1.63
C TYR A 218 6.91 8.75 0.98
N VAL A 219 7.36 7.80 1.80
CA VAL A 219 7.96 6.54 1.33
C VAL A 219 6.95 5.78 0.49
N VAL A 220 5.73 5.58 1.01
CA VAL A 220 4.69 4.80 0.32
C VAL A 220 4.17 5.53 -0.92
N GLY A 221 4.01 6.86 -0.84
CA GLY A 221 3.60 7.68 -1.99
C GLY A 221 4.61 7.64 -3.13
N SER A 222 5.91 7.56 -2.82
CA SER A 222 6.98 7.37 -3.82
C SER A 222 6.98 5.99 -4.49
N LEU A 223 6.24 5.03 -3.94
CA LEU A 223 6.07 3.70 -4.52
C LEU A 223 4.84 3.59 -5.44
N LEU A 224 3.87 4.49 -5.30
CA LEU A 224 2.64 4.48 -6.11
C LEU A 224 2.90 4.48 -7.62
N PRO A 225 3.92 5.19 -8.14
CA PRO A 225 4.18 5.21 -9.58
C PRO A 225 4.54 3.89 -10.22
N ASN A 226 4.98 2.92 -9.42
CA ASN A 226 5.29 1.57 -9.87
C ASN A 226 4.05 0.67 -9.98
N LEU A 227 2.87 1.21 -9.66
CA LEU A 227 1.61 0.52 -9.81
C LEU A 227 0.95 1.02 -11.09
N GLU A 228 0.37 0.10 -11.87
CA GLU A 228 -0.50 0.43 -13.00
C GLU A 228 -1.81 1.13 -12.56
N HIS A 229 -1.89 1.63 -11.33
CA HIS A 229 -3.08 2.21 -10.73
C HIS A 229 -2.86 3.68 -10.38
N ILE A 230 -3.95 4.45 -10.53
CA ILE A 230 -3.99 5.90 -10.36
C ILE A 230 -3.79 6.25 -8.86
N PRO A 231 -2.79 7.10 -8.49
CA PRO A 231 -2.57 7.59 -7.13
C PRO A 231 -3.82 8.09 -6.40
N ALA A 232 -4.74 8.71 -7.14
CA ALA A 232 -5.99 9.24 -6.62
C ALA A 232 -6.79 8.19 -5.85
N ARG A 233 -6.81 6.94 -6.33
CA ARG A 233 -7.51 5.85 -5.64
C ARG A 233 -6.87 5.54 -4.28
N SER A 234 -5.54 5.45 -4.23
CA SER A 234 -4.84 5.17 -2.98
C SER A 234 -5.01 6.31 -1.96
N PHE A 235 -4.92 7.56 -2.41
CA PHE A 235 -5.09 8.71 -1.53
C PHE A 235 -6.53 8.86 -1.01
N TYR A 236 -7.54 8.55 -1.83
CA TYR A 236 -8.92 8.46 -1.35
C TYR A 236 -9.05 7.47 -0.19
N GLN A 237 -8.51 6.25 -0.35
CA GLN A 237 -8.54 5.25 0.72
C GLN A 237 -7.75 5.69 1.96
N TRP A 238 -6.62 6.39 1.79
CA TRP A 238 -5.86 6.93 2.93
C TRP A 238 -6.66 7.99 3.70
N ARG A 239 -7.51 8.79 3.02
CA ARG A 239 -8.46 9.69 3.70
C ARG A 239 -9.51 8.91 4.49
N THR A 240 -10.06 7.83 3.93
CA THR A 240 -10.98 6.95 4.67
C THR A 240 -10.32 6.39 5.93
N VAL A 241 -9.06 5.95 5.84
CA VAL A 241 -8.29 5.48 7.00
C VAL A 241 -8.02 6.61 7.99
N LEU A 242 -7.73 7.82 7.52
CA LEU A 242 -7.52 8.98 8.39
C LEU A 242 -8.77 9.29 9.22
N GLU A 243 -9.95 9.29 8.60
CA GLU A 243 -11.22 9.52 9.29
C GLU A 243 -11.59 8.36 10.23
N TRP A 244 -11.36 7.11 9.80
CA TRP A 244 -11.47 5.94 10.69
C TRP A 244 -10.58 6.08 11.93
N ALA A 245 -9.30 6.47 11.74
CA ALA A 245 -8.32 6.59 12.82
C ALA A 245 -8.69 7.70 13.81
N LYS A 246 -9.30 8.80 13.35
CA LYS A 246 -9.83 9.87 14.20
C LYS A 246 -11.02 9.42 15.06
N GLY A 247 -11.81 8.46 14.58
CA GLY A 247 -12.95 7.90 15.29
C GLY A 247 -12.61 6.89 16.40
N LEU A 248 -11.35 6.48 16.51
CA LEU A 248 -10.91 5.51 17.52
C LEU A 248 -10.87 6.13 18.93
N SER A 249 -11.20 5.34 19.94
CA SER A 249 -11.10 5.74 21.35
C SER A 249 -9.66 6.10 21.77
N HIS A 250 -8.67 5.44 21.17
CA HIS A 250 -7.26 5.71 21.35
C HIS A 250 -6.62 5.99 19.99
N ALA A 251 -6.71 7.22 19.53
CA ALA A 251 -6.29 7.59 18.18
C ALA A 251 -4.74 7.52 18.00
N PRO A 252 -4.24 7.05 16.84
CA PRO A 252 -2.81 7.05 16.52
C PRO A 252 -2.37 8.47 16.14
N SER A 253 -2.12 9.30 17.14
CA SER A 253 -1.95 10.76 16.97
C SER A 253 -0.82 11.15 16.01
N LEU A 254 0.29 10.40 15.98
CA LEU A 254 1.39 10.66 15.04
C LEU A 254 0.99 10.34 13.61
N PHE A 255 0.31 9.21 13.39
CA PHE A 255 -0.23 8.83 12.09
C PHE A 255 -1.18 9.90 11.54
N ILE A 256 -2.15 10.34 12.34
CA ILE A 256 -3.12 11.38 11.98
C ILE A 256 -2.40 12.67 11.58
N LYS A 257 -1.49 13.15 12.44
CA LYS A 257 -0.73 14.38 12.19
C LYS A 257 0.08 14.31 10.90
N VAL A 258 0.74 13.18 10.64
CA VAL A 258 1.60 12.98 9.46
C VAL A 258 0.76 12.91 8.19
N LEU A 259 -0.37 12.19 8.19
CA LEU A 259 -1.27 12.16 7.04
C LEU A 259 -1.95 13.49 6.78
N GLU A 260 -2.39 14.22 7.80
CA GLU A 260 -2.92 15.57 7.62
C GLU A 260 -1.89 16.52 7.02
N ALA A 261 -0.62 16.42 7.44
CA ALA A 261 0.46 17.19 6.83
C ALA A 261 0.68 16.79 5.36
N PHE A 262 0.70 15.49 5.07
CA PHE A 262 0.80 14.98 3.71
C PHE A 262 -0.33 15.51 2.81
N PHE A 263 -1.56 15.53 3.30
CA PHE A 263 -2.71 16.03 2.53
C PHE A 263 -2.75 17.54 2.35
N ARG A 264 -2.03 18.32 3.16
CA ARG A 264 -1.86 19.77 2.94
C ARG A 264 -0.91 20.06 1.79
N GLY A 265 0.18 19.29 1.68
CA GLY A 265 1.15 19.44 0.61
C GLY A 265 2.52 18.85 0.94
N PHE A 266 3.33 18.69 -0.11
CA PHE A 266 4.68 18.15 -0.06
C PHE A 266 5.46 18.49 -1.33
N TYR A 267 6.73 18.13 -1.37
CA TYR A 267 7.55 18.25 -2.57
C TYR A 267 7.69 16.89 -3.26
N ILE A 268 7.66 16.89 -4.59
CA ILE A 268 8.08 15.76 -5.42
C ILE A 268 9.37 16.15 -6.13
N GLY A 269 10.39 15.31 -6.03
CA GLY A 269 11.60 15.38 -6.83
C GLY A 269 11.56 14.34 -7.95
N TYR A 270 11.92 14.78 -9.15
CA TYR A 270 12.12 13.94 -10.32
C TYR A 270 13.59 13.99 -10.74
N SER A 271 14.18 12.82 -11.04
CA SER A 271 15.55 12.75 -11.53
C SER A 271 15.69 13.47 -12.86
N LYS A 272 16.90 13.90 -13.22
CA LYS A 272 17.19 14.54 -14.51
C LYS A 272 16.85 13.66 -15.73
N ASP A 273 16.78 12.35 -15.53
CA ASP A 273 16.43 11.37 -16.57
C ASP A 273 14.91 11.23 -16.73
N THR A 274 14.12 11.82 -15.83
CA THR A 274 12.65 11.81 -15.92
C THR A 274 12.21 12.76 -17.02
N LEU A 275 11.40 12.27 -17.96
CA LEU A 275 10.81 13.11 -18.99
C LEU A 275 9.92 14.18 -18.34
N ARG A 276 10.03 15.42 -18.82
CA ARG A 276 9.24 16.56 -18.31
C ARG A 276 7.74 16.23 -18.29
N LEU A 277 7.26 15.57 -19.33
CA LEU A 277 5.88 15.14 -19.45
C LEU A 277 5.47 14.16 -18.35
N ASP A 278 6.27 13.13 -18.08
CA ASP A 278 5.99 12.19 -17.00
C ASP A 278 5.94 12.89 -15.65
N ALA A 279 6.84 13.85 -15.41
CA ALA A 279 6.82 14.66 -14.19
C ALA A 279 5.53 15.50 -14.05
N ILE A 280 5.07 16.11 -15.15
CA ILE A 280 3.81 16.88 -15.19
C ILE A 280 2.62 15.96 -14.89
N ARG A 281 2.51 14.83 -15.60
CA ARG A 281 1.44 13.84 -15.43
C ARG A 281 1.37 13.33 -13.99
N TRP A 282 2.50 12.84 -13.45
CA TRP A 282 2.55 12.29 -12.10
C TRP A 282 2.18 13.33 -11.05
N THR A 283 2.63 14.56 -11.21
CA THR A 283 2.21 15.61 -10.28
C THR A 283 0.70 15.82 -10.35
N PHE A 284 0.11 15.87 -11.55
CA PHE A 284 -1.33 16.05 -11.69
C PHE A 284 -2.10 14.92 -11.06
N GLU A 285 -1.73 13.67 -11.32
CA GLU A 285 -2.38 12.51 -10.70
C GLU A 285 -2.29 12.56 -9.16
N VAL A 286 -1.15 13.00 -8.63
CA VAL A 286 -0.95 13.17 -7.18
C VAL A 286 -1.80 14.31 -6.61
N GLU A 287 -1.81 15.48 -7.25
CA GLU A 287 -2.61 16.65 -6.83
C GLU A 287 -4.11 16.35 -6.90
N SER A 288 -4.57 15.66 -7.93
CA SER A 288 -5.93 15.15 -8.05
C SER A 288 -6.27 14.15 -6.96
N GLY A 289 -5.30 13.39 -6.45
CA GLY A 289 -5.53 12.54 -5.28
C GLY A 289 -5.53 13.30 -3.95
N LEU A 290 -4.98 14.52 -3.90
CA LEU A 290 -5.01 15.36 -2.70
C LEU A 290 -6.35 16.07 -2.49
N ILE A 291 -7.26 16.10 -3.46
CA ILE A 291 -8.61 16.64 -3.20
C ILE A 291 -9.51 15.63 -2.52
N SER A 292 -10.38 16.12 -1.66
CA SER A 292 -11.47 15.33 -1.12
C SER A 292 -12.54 15.17 -2.20
N LEU A 293 -12.53 14.04 -2.89
CA LEU A 293 -13.59 13.68 -3.82
C LEU A 293 -14.74 13.03 -3.06
N ARG A 294 -15.98 13.31 -3.49
CA ARG A 294 -17.20 12.86 -2.78
C ARG A 294 -17.33 11.35 -2.84
N ASP A 295 -16.92 10.75 -3.95
CA ASP A 295 -16.88 9.32 -4.16
C ASP A 295 -15.72 8.92 -5.07
N TRP A 296 -15.61 7.60 -5.30
CA TRP A 296 -14.56 7.01 -6.13
C TRP A 296 -14.77 7.25 -7.64
N LEU A 297 -16.02 7.47 -8.09
CA LEU A 297 -16.34 7.73 -9.49
C LEU A 297 -15.79 9.10 -9.90
N ASP A 298 -15.91 10.09 -9.02
CA ASP A 298 -15.29 11.39 -9.22
C ASP A 298 -13.75 11.28 -9.30
N ALA A 299 -13.14 10.34 -8.56
CA ALA A 299 -11.69 10.11 -8.60
C ALA A 299 -11.23 9.47 -9.92
N GLU A 300 -12.00 8.51 -10.44
CA GLU A 300 -11.73 7.91 -11.75
C GLU A 300 -11.91 8.93 -12.87
N ALA A 301 -13.03 9.66 -12.88
CA ALA A 301 -13.30 10.67 -13.91
C ALA A 301 -12.31 11.85 -13.87
N MET A 302 -11.80 12.21 -12.69
CA MET A 302 -10.70 13.17 -12.56
C MET A 302 -9.41 12.61 -13.18
N GLY A 303 -9.12 11.33 -12.96
CA GLY A 303 -8.02 10.61 -13.60
C GLY A 303 -8.11 10.69 -15.12
N ASP A 304 -9.27 10.36 -15.69
CA ASP A 304 -9.53 10.44 -17.14
C ASP A 304 -9.34 11.85 -17.69
N PHE A 305 -9.82 12.87 -16.96
CA PHE A 305 -9.62 14.27 -17.34
C PHE A 305 -8.14 14.65 -17.38
N THR A 306 -7.37 14.28 -16.35
CA THR A 306 -5.93 14.56 -16.33
C THR A 306 -5.18 13.82 -17.43
N GLY A 307 -5.59 12.58 -17.73
CA GLY A 307 -5.08 11.78 -18.84
C GLY A 307 -5.36 12.44 -20.20
N ALA A 308 -6.58 12.91 -20.43
CA ALA A 308 -6.97 13.57 -21.67
C ALA A 308 -6.20 14.88 -21.91
N ILE A 309 -6.04 15.73 -20.88
CA ILE A 309 -5.21 16.94 -20.98
C ILE A 309 -3.77 16.55 -21.34
N TYR A 310 -3.23 15.53 -20.65
CA TYR A 310 -1.86 15.07 -20.87
C TYR A 310 -1.63 14.58 -22.29
N GLU A 311 -2.47 13.67 -22.80
CA GLU A 311 -2.39 13.14 -24.17
C GLU A 311 -2.41 14.27 -25.20
N ARG A 312 -3.23 15.29 -24.94
CA ARG A 312 -3.38 16.42 -25.83
C ARG A 312 -2.15 17.33 -25.85
N ILE A 313 -1.53 17.57 -24.69
CA ILE A 313 -0.23 18.26 -24.61
C ILE A 313 0.85 17.47 -25.36
N CYS A 314 0.91 16.14 -25.16
CA CYS A 314 1.88 15.28 -25.85
C CYS A 314 1.74 15.33 -27.36
N TRP A 315 0.50 15.32 -27.86
CA TRP A 315 0.20 15.38 -29.28
C TRP A 315 0.64 16.72 -29.90
N VAL A 316 0.37 17.84 -29.24
CA VAL A 316 0.76 19.17 -29.73
C VAL A 316 2.29 19.36 -29.71
N GLU A 317 2.98 18.81 -28.71
CA GLU A 317 4.44 18.89 -28.62
C GLU A 317 5.16 17.85 -29.53
N ASN A 318 4.41 17.01 -30.27
CA ASN A 318 4.92 15.95 -31.15
C ASN A 318 5.88 14.97 -30.45
N LEU A 319 5.59 14.64 -29.19
CA LEU A 319 6.42 13.79 -28.37
C LEU A 319 5.99 12.33 -28.54
N GLY A 320 6.48 11.69 -29.62
CA GLY A 320 6.34 10.24 -29.83
C GLY A 320 7.22 9.44 -28.87
N GLY A 321 6.82 9.35 -27.60
CA GLY A 321 7.61 8.77 -26.52
C GLY A 321 7.12 7.39 -26.06
N ILE A 322 8.07 6.47 -25.87
CA ILE A 322 7.87 5.28 -25.04
C ILE A 322 7.81 5.75 -23.58
N PHE A 323 6.79 5.32 -22.83
CA PHE A 323 6.68 5.62 -21.40
C PHE A 323 7.92 5.10 -20.66
N VAL A 324 8.68 6.01 -20.06
CA VAL A 324 9.79 5.65 -19.17
C VAL A 324 9.23 5.65 -17.75
N VAL A 325 9.38 4.53 -17.04
CA VAL A 325 8.94 4.47 -15.64
C VAL A 325 9.76 5.47 -14.84
N SER A 326 9.08 6.46 -14.26
CA SER A 326 9.70 7.45 -13.38
C SER A 326 9.58 7.02 -11.92
N TYR A 327 10.59 7.39 -11.13
CA TYR A 327 10.67 7.05 -9.70
C TYR A 327 10.75 8.34 -8.91
N PRO A 328 9.64 9.08 -8.77
CA PRO A 328 9.63 10.31 -8.00
C PRO A 328 9.89 10.02 -6.53
N ILE A 329 10.52 10.99 -5.86
CA ILE A 329 10.79 10.97 -4.43
C ILE A 329 9.98 12.06 -3.77
N LEU A 330 9.22 11.72 -2.73
CA LEU A 330 8.38 12.65 -1.99
C LEU A 330 9.07 13.14 -0.72
N LEU A 331 8.97 14.42 -0.42
CA LEU A 331 9.50 15.00 0.82
C LEU A 331 8.48 15.92 1.49
N PRO A 332 8.37 15.91 2.84
CA PRO A 332 7.50 16.84 3.54
C PRO A 332 7.87 18.29 3.22
N GLU A 333 6.87 19.15 3.10
CA GLU A 333 7.08 20.59 2.88
C GLU A 333 7.91 21.22 4.01
N HIS A 334 7.66 20.80 5.24
CA HIS A 334 8.39 21.22 6.43
C HIS A 334 9.18 20.05 6.98
N THR A 335 10.40 19.89 6.48
CA THR A 335 11.30 18.89 6.99
C THR A 335 12.22 19.52 8.05
N PRO A 336 12.19 19.07 9.32
CA PRO A 336 13.04 19.64 10.37
C PRO A 336 14.51 19.31 10.17
N ASP A 337 14.81 18.33 9.32
CA ASP A 337 16.13 17.83 9.02
C ASP A 337 16.69 18.49 7.74
N PRO A 338 17.66 19.42 7.86
CA PRO A 338 18.20 20.16 6.72
C PRO A 338 19.00 19.26 5.76
N SER A 339 19.36 18.02 6.14
CA SER A 339 20.03 17.10 5.22
C SER A 339 19.08 16.45 4.21
N ARG A 340 17.76 16.59 4.40
CA ARG A 340 16.75 16.02 3.52
C ARG A 340 16.39 17.02 2.42
N VAL A 341 17.31 17.18 1.48
CA VAL A 341 17.14 18.01 0.29
C VAL A 341 17.28 17.15 -0.96
N PHE A 342 16.59 17.55 -2.03
CA PHE A 342 16.78 16.93 -3.33
C PHE A 342 18.15 17.34 -3.92
N PRO A 343 18.76 16.52 -4.77
CA PRO A 343 19.93 16.93 -5.53
C PRO A 343 19.65 18.17 -6.40
N GLU A 344 20.66 19.01 -6.62
CA GLU A 344 20.49 20.29 -7.33
C GLU A 344 20.07 20.14 -8.79
N ASP A 345 20.35 18.99 -9.41
CA ASP A 345 20.00 18.67 -10.80
C ASP A 345 18.62 18.03 -10.94
N TRP A 346 17.88 17.86 -9.85
CA TRP A 346 16.52 17.31 -9.88
C TRP A 346 15.47 18.38 -10.15
N VAL A 347 14.40 17.99 -10.85
CA VAL A 347 13.21 18.83 -11.00
C VAL A 347 12.36 18.66 -9.75
N VAL A 348 12.20 19.73 -8.98
CA VAL A 348 11.42 19.72 -7.74
C VAL A 348 10.12 20.48 -7.94
N VAL A 349 9.03 19.84 -7.56
CA VAL A 349 7.67 20.36 -7.68
C VAL A 349 7.02 20.42 -6.31
N ARG A 350 6.44 21.58 -5.97
CA ARG A 350 5.56 21.69 -4.81
C ARG A 350 4.16 21.21 -5.19
N VAL A 351 3.69 20.20 -4.50
CA VAL A 351 2.33 19.68 -4.54
C VAL A 351 1.57 20.26 -3.36
N ALA A 352 0.41 20.85 -3.60
CA ALA A 352 -0.42 21.41 -2.56
C ALA A 352 -1.88 21.08 -2.79
N GLN A 353 -2.65 20.99 -1.71
CA GLN A 353 -4.10 20.79 -1.77
C GLN A 353 -4.79 21.85 -2.63
N SER A 354 -4.35 23.11 -2.53
CA SER A 354 -4.89 24.24 -3.31
C SER A 354 -4.75 24.02 -4.83
N ASN A 355 -3.71 23.32 -5.27
CA ASN A 355 -3.52 23.01 -6.69
C ASN A 355 -4.56 21.98 -7.14
N GLY A 356 -4.76 20.92 -6.34
CA GLY A 356 -5.82 19.96 -6.62
C GLY A 356 -7.22 20.62 -6.62
N GLU A 357 -7.48 21.55 -5.71
CA GLU A 357 -8.76 22.30 -5.68
C GLU A 357 -8.96 23.15 -6.93
N LEU A 358 -7.91 23.79 -7.44
CA LEU A 358 -7.92 24.49 -8.72
C LEU A 358 -8.24 23.52 -9.87
N MET A 359 -7.57 22.36 -9.93
CA MET A 359 -7.87 21.32 -10.93
C MET A 359 -9.33 20.89 -10.88
N LYS A 360 -9.87 20.72 -9.67
CA LYS A 360 -11.27 20.35 -9.47
C LYS A 360 -12.23 21.38 -10.06
N ARG A 361 -11.98 22.68 -9.86
CA ARG A 361 -12.81 23.75 -10.43
C ARG A 361 -12.79 23.73 -11.96
N VAL A 362 -11.61 23.54 -12.56
CA VAL A 362 -11.46 23.40 -14.02
C VAL A 362 -12.19 22.16 -14.54
N TYR A 363 -12.09 21.03 -13.83
CA TYR A 363 -12.81 19.80 -14.16
C TYR A 363 -14.33 19.96 -14.04
N ASP A 364 -14.83 20.58 -12.98
CA ASP A 364 -16.26 20.82 -12.78
C ASP A 364 -16.80 21.72 -13.88
N ALA A 365 -16.06 22.76 -14.27
CA ALA A 365 -16.38 23.63 -15.40
C ALA A 365 -16.42 22.86 -16.72
N ARG A 366 -15.45 21.95 -16.96
CA ARG A 366 -15.43 21.06 -18.13
C ARG A 366 -16.68 20.17 -18.20
N LYS A 367 -17.19 19.70 -17.06
CA LYS A 367 -18.38 18.82 -16.97
C LYS A 367 -19.67 19.55 -17.32
N ALA A 368 -19.71 20.88 -17.26
CA ALA A 368 -20.85 21.66 -17.73
C ALA A 368 -21.10 21.36 -19.23
N PHE A 369 -22.36 21.07 -19.56
CA PHE A 369 -22.75 20.58 -20.89
C PHE A 369 -22.22 21.52 -22.00
N HIS A 370 -21.45 20.99 -22.96
CA HIS A 370 -20.74 21.69 -24.06
C HIS A 370 -19.41 22.41 -23.75
N ALA A 371 -18.95 22.46 -22.51
CA ALA A 371 -17.70 23.15 -22.15
C ALA A 371 -16.43 22.35 -22.43
N ALA A 372 -16.52 21.02 -22.54
CA ALA A 372 -15.34 20.16 -22.45
C ALA A 372 -14.23 20.49 -23.46
N ARG A 373 -14.62 20.59 -24.73
CA ARG A 373 -13.68 20.92 -25.81
C ARG A 373 -13.14 22.34 -25.67
N VAL A 374 -13.95 23.30 -25.24
CA VAL A 374 -13.57 24.72 -25.09
C VAL A 374 -12.53 24.87 -23.99
N VAL A 375 -12.73 24.24 -22.84
CA VAL A 375 -11.77 24.25 -21.73
C VAL A 375 -10.44 23.59 -22.13
N GLU A 376 -10.51 22.44 -22.80
CA GLU A 376 -9.30 21.75 -23.29
C GLU A 376 -8.56 22.56 -24.38
N ASP A 377 -9.29 23.22 -25.29
CA ASP A 377 -8.71 24.12 -26.31
C ASP A 377 -8.02 25.31 -25.66
N ASP A 378 -8.64 25.92 -24.63
CA ASP A 378 -8.05 27.02 -23.87
C ASP A 378 -6.74 26.64 -23.19
N ILE A 379 -6.67 25.44 -22.63
CA ILE A 379 -5.45 24.91 -21.99
C ILE A 379 -4.35 24.69 -23.03
N VAL A 380 -4.67 23.96 -24.10
CA VAL A 380 -3.70 23.45 -25.09
C VAL A 380 -3.23 24.54 -26.04
N TYR A 381 -4.13 25.38 -26.54
CA TYR A 381 -3.83 26.41 -27.54
C TYR A 381 -3.70 27.81 -26.96
N ASP A 382 -3.71 27.93 -25.64
CA ASP A 382 -3.65 29.20 -24.94
C ASP A 382 -4.81 30.18 -25.21
N THR A 383 -6.00 29.68 -25.55
CA THR A 383 -7.19 30.53 -25.75
C THR A 383 -7.92 30.82 -24.42
N SER A 384 -8.91 31.71 -24.44
CA SER A 384 -9.73 32.06 -23.27
C SER A 384 -11.24 32.04 -23.59
N GLN A 385 -11.64 31.14 -24.48
CA GLN A 385 -13.02 31.00 -24.95
C GLN A 385 -13.96 30.56 -23.82
N SER A 386 -13.51 29.74 -22.87
CA SER A 386 -14.31 29.29 -21.74
C SER A 386 -14.66 30.45 -20.81
N VAL A 387 -13.75 31.43 -20.68
CA VAL A 387 -14.00 32.67 -19.92
C VAL A 387 -15.08 33.49 -20.61
N GLY A 388 -14.99 33.65 -21.94
CA GLY A 388 -16.00 34.37 -22.73
C GLY A 388 -17.39 33.72 -22.72
N GLN A 389 -17.46 32.41 -22.45
CA GLN A 389 -18.71 31.65 -22.31
C GLN A 389 -19.21 31.56 -20.86
N CYS A 390 -18.57 32.25 -19.90
CA CYS A 390 -18.86 32.17 -18.47
C CYS A 390 -18.81 30.72 -17.92
N VAL A 391 -17.97 29.89 -18.51
CA VAL A 391 -17.76 28.49 -18.10
C VAL A 391 -16.72 28.40 -16.98
N LEU A 392 -15.67 29.21 -17.06
CA LEU A 392 -14.55 29.22 -16.11
C LEU A 392 -14.16 30.66 -15.81
N GLU A 393 -13.83 30.93 -14.55
CA GLU A 393 -13.30 32.23 -14.13
C GLU A 393 -11.92 32.48 -14.76
N GLU A 394 -11.64 33.72 -15.15
CA GLU A 394 -10.37 34.11 -15.77
C GLU A 394 -9.17 33.78 -14.88
N GLU A 395 -9.31 34.04 -13.57
CA GLU A 395 -8.28 33.77 -12.56
C GLU A 395 -7.95 32.27 -12.47
N ASP A 396 -8.97 31.40 -12.53
CA ASP A 396 -8.79 29.95 -12.46
C ASP A 396 -8.11 29.43 -13.73
N LEU A 397 -8.53 29.90 -14.92
CA LEU A 397 -7.87 29.53 -16.17
C LEU A 397 -6.41 29.99 -16.20
N ALA A 398 -6.15 31.24 -15.79
CA ALA A 398 -4.80 31.80 -15.75
C ALA A 398 -3.91 31.06 -14.74
N ALA A 399 -4.42 30.76 -13.54
CA ALA A 399 -3.72 29.99 -12.53
C ALA A 399 -3.42 28.57 -13.01
N PHE A 400 -4.37 27.91 -13.67
CA PHE A 400 -4.20 26.55 -14.18
C PHE A 400 -3.19 26.48 -15.33
N LYS A 401 -3.26 27.42 -16.28
CA LYS A 401 -2.26 27.56 -17.35
C LYS A 401 -0.88 27.84 -16.77
N THR A 402 -0.78 28.72 -15.79
CA THR A 402 0.47 29.00 -15.07
C THR A 402 1.00 27.74 -14.42
N HIS A 403 0.14 26.95 -13.77
CA HIS A 403 0.51 25.70 -13.12
C HIS A 403 1.02 24.62 -14.08
N ILE A 404 0.44 24.54 -15.30
CA ILE A 404 0.93 23.64 -16.37
C ILE A 404 2.25 24.14 -16.98
N ARG A 405 2.29 25.44 -17.32
CA ARG A 405 3.34 25.98 -18.19
C ARG A 405 4.57 26.46 -17.47
N THR A 406 4.42 26.97 -16.25
CA THR A 406 5.56 27.46 -15.48
C THR A 406 6.54 26.31 -15.42
N PRO A 407 7.74 26.44 -16.02
CA PRO A 407 8.79 25.45 -15.87
C PRO A 407 9.01 25.38 -14.38
N ARG A 408 8.47 24.34 -13.74
CA ARG A 408 8.35 24.29 -12.29
C ARG A 408 9.74 24.51 -11.76
N SER A 409 9.93 25.70 -11.20
CA SER A 409 11.24 26.31 -11.14
C SER A 409 12.08 25.43 -10.28
N ILE A 410 13.22 24.98 -10.81
CA ILE A 410 14.30 24.35 -10.05
C ILE A 410 14.60 25.30 -8.89
N HIS A 411 13.99 25.04 -7.74
CA HIS A 411 14.43 25.68 -6.50
C HIS A 411 15.81 25.09 -6.27
N ARG A 412 16.85 25.84 -6.65
CA ARG A 412 18.21 25.56 -6.20
C ARG A 412 18.16 25.65 -4.68
N SER A 413 18.09 24.51 -4.01
CA SER A 413 18.16 24.42 -2.56
C SER A 413 19.60 24.73 -2.16
N GLY A 414 19.96 26.02 -2.08
CA GLY A 414 21.36 26.34 -1.83
C GLY A 414 21.70 27.82 -1.80
N GLY A 415 21.53 28.42 -0.61
CA GLY A 415 22.52 29.34 -0.06
C GLY A 415 22.40 30.81 -0.44
N ASN A 416 21.59 31.56 0.30
CA ASN A 416 21.90 32.97 0.63
C ASN A 416 21.05 33.48 1.81
N SER A 417 21.42 33.10 3.03
CA SER A 417 21.00 33.84 4.24
C SER A 417 22.03 33.69 5.35
N ALA A 418 23.28 34.11 5.12
CA ALA A 418 24.29 34.23 6.18
C ALA A 418 25.44 35.22 5.91
N LYS A 419 25.40 36.04 4.86
CA LYS A 419 26.45 37.05 4.59
C LYS A 419 25.86 38.46 4.36
N SER A 420 25.20 39.01 5.37
CA SER A 420 25.02 40.47 5.46
C SER A 420 24.81 40.87 6.92
N LYS A 421 25.90 40.88 7.70
CA LYS A 421 26.05 41.59 8.98
C LYS A 421 27.51 41.47 9.46
N ASN A 422 28.45 41.97 8.66
CA ASN A 422 29.80 42.31 9.15
C ASN A 422 30.49 43.28 8.18
N LYS A 423 29.96 44.52 8.11
CA LYS A 423 30.70 45.66 7.54
C LYS A 423 30.10 46.97 8.07
N LYS A 424 30.42 47.31 9.32
CA LYS A 424 30.43 48.70 9.86
C LYS A 424 30.91 48.68 11.31
N LYS A 425 32.25 48.69 11.49
CA LYS A 425 32.94 49.27 12.65
C LYS A 425 34.44 49.32 12.33
N ALA A 426 34.82 50.33 11.56
CA ALA A 426 36.19 50.84 11.50
C ALA A 426 36.10 52.32 11.10
N GLY A 427 36.64 53.20 11.93
CA GLY A 427 36.85 54.61 11.60
C GLY A 427 36.24 55.61 12.58
N ALA A 428 36.91 55.83 13.72
CA ALA A 428 36.97 57.12 14.41
C ALA A 428 38.01 57.05 15.55
N SER A 429 39.28 57.30 15.24
CA SER A 429 40.32 57.71 16.20
C SER A 429 41.48 58.33 15.44
N SER A 430 41.46 59.65 15.30
CA SER A 430 42.61 60.57 15.17
C SER A 430 42.09 61.97 14.92
#